data_AF-A0A3C1DE22-F1
#
_entry.id   AF-A0A3C1DE22-F1
#
_cell.length_a   1.000
_cell.length_b   1.000
_cell.length_c   1.000
_cell.angle_alpha   90.00
_cell.angle_beta   90.00
_cell.angle_gamma   90.00
#
_symmetry.space_group_name_H-M   'P 1'
#
loop_
_entity.id
_entity.type
_entity.pdbx_description
1 polymer ?
#
loop_
_entity_poly.entity_id
_entity_poly.type
_entity_poly.pdbx_seq_one_letter_code
_entity_poly.pdbx_strand_id
1 'polypeptide(L)'
;MKAARTDAEWAALIEEHEMAYFRGELATSSPESYSIDEMREISDAMDESTAKAEAAMRDDFNALPPQAQARMLELLAGADPGNMDFWKEVLGLKMPDSPSELK
;
A
#
# COMPACT_ATOMS: atom_id res chain seq x y z
N MET A 1 -3.48 -20.03 10.19
CA MET A 1 -3.50 -18.55 10.15
C MET A 1 -2.07 -18.06 10.09
N LYS A 2 -1.72 -17.18 9.15
CA LYS A 2 -0.42 -16.51 9.12
C LYS A 2 -0.38 -15.54 10.33
N ALA A 3 0.71 -15.53 11.08
CA ALA A 3 0.89 -14.54 12.13
C ALA A 3 0.99 -13.15 11.50
N ALA A 4 0.49 -12.13 12.19
CA ALA A 4 0.70 -10.75 11.77
C ALA A 4 2.19 -10.48 11.65
N ARG A 5 2.56 -9.70 10.63
CA ARG A 5 3.93 -9.25 10.43
C ARG A 5 4.45 -8.50 11.67
N THR A 6 5.71 -8.73 12.01
CA THR A 6 6.41 -8.08 13.12
C THR A 6 6.77 -6.63 12.79
N ASP A 7 7.03 -5.83 13.82
CA ASP A 7 7.48 -4.44 13.66
C ASP A 7 8.77 -4.35 12.82
N ALA A 8 9.69 -5.31 12.96
CA ALA A 8 10.93 -5.34 12.19
C ALA A 8 10.69 -5.61 10.69
N GLU A 9 9.75 -6.51 10.38
CA GLU A 9 9.37 -6.78 9.00
C GLU A 9 8.62 -5.59 8.38
N TRP A 10 7.82 -4.86 9.17
CA TRP A 10 7.19 -3.62 8.73
C TRP A 10 8.20 -2.50 8.51
N ALA A 11 9.16 -2.33 9.43
CA ALA A 11 10.22 -1.34 9.30
C ALA A 11 11.05 -1.56 8.03
N ALA A 12 11.36 -2.81 7.68
CA ALA A 12 12.08 -3.13 6.45
C ALA A 12 11.29 -2.75 5.18
N LEU A 13 9.98 -2.98 5.16
CA LEU A 13 9.12 -2.58 4.03
C LEU A 13 9.05 -1.05 3.89
N ILE A 14 8.95 -0.34 5.02
CA ILE A 14 8.92 1.12 5.05
C ILE A 14 10.25 1.68 4.56
N GLU A 15 11.38 1.18 5.06
CA GLU A 15 12.71 1.63 4.64
C GLU A 15 12.94 1.42 3.14
N GLU A 16 12.56 0.25 2.61
CA GLU A 16 12.65 -0.04 1.18
C GLU A 16 11.82 0.94 0.33
N HIS A 17 10.59 1.22 0.76
CA HIS A 17 9.69 2.16 0.09
C HIS A 17 10.19 3.61 0.15
N GLU A 18 10.62 4.07 1.33
CA GLU A 18 11.18 5.41 1.52
C GLU A 18 12.45 5.60 0.68
N MET A 19 13.31 4.58 0.57
CA MET A 19 14.52 4.64 -0.25
C MET A 19 14.22 4.68 -1.75
N ALA A 20 13.20 3.97 -2.21
CA ALA A 20 12.78 4.05 -3.61
C ALA A 20 12.27 5.45 -3.95
N TYR A 21 11.39 6.02 -3.12
CA TYR A 21 10.85 7.37 -3.33
C TYR A 21 11.91 8.46 -3.19
N PHE A 22 12.84 8.33 -2.24
CA PHE A 22 13.97 9.26 -2.09
C PHE A 22 14.85 9.31 -3.35
N ARG A 23 15.10 8.15 -4.00
CA ARG A 23 15.80 8.10 -5.28
C ARG A 23 15.00 8.78 -6.39
N GLY A 24 13.68 8.63 -6.40
CA GLY A 24 12.77 9.35 -7.29
C GLY A 24 12.87 10.87 -7.12
N GLU A 25 12.84 11.35 -5.88
CA GLU A 25 13.04 12.78 -5.57
C GLU A 25 14.40 13.28 -6.05
N LEU A 26 15.46 12.51 -5.83
CA LEU A 26 16.79 12.88 -6.30
C LEU A 26 16.85 12.98 -7.84
N ALA A 27 16.28 11.98 -8.54
CA ALA A 27 16.22 11.97 -10.00
C ALA A 27 15.40 13.14 -10.57
N THR A 28 14.29 13.50 -9.93
CA THR A 28 13.48 14.65 -10.38
C THR A 28 14.14 16.00 -10.06
N SER A 29 14.97 16.08 -9.03
CA SER A 29 15.70 17.31 -8.68
C SER A 29 16.90 17.63 -9.60
N SER A 30 17.52 16.60 -10.19
CA SER A 30 18.64 16.73 -11.14
C SER A 30 18.49 15.71 -12.27
N PRO A 31 17.49 15.86 -13.14
CA PRO A 31 17.18 14.89 -14.19
C PRO A 31 18.33 14.72 -15.18
N GLU A 32 19.12 15.77 -15.42
CA GLU A 32 20.31 15.71 -16.29
C GLU A 32 21.43 14.79 -15.76
N SER A 33 21.39 14.41 -14.48
CA SER A 33 22.36 13.50 -13.85
C SER A 33 22.02 12.02 -14.07
N TYR A 34 20.87 11.71 -14.68
CA TYR A 34 20.39 10.35 -14.91
C TYR A 34 20.10 10.13 -16.39
N SER A 35 20.40 8.93 -16.86
CA SER A 35 19.92 8.46 -18.16
C SER A 35 18.43 8.13 -18.11
N ILE A 36 17.81 8.03 -19.29
CA ILE A 36 16.40 7.61 -19.41
C ILE A 36 16.19 6.21 -18.83
N ASP A 37 17.16 5.31 -19.04
CA ASP A 37 17.07 3.94 -18.52
C ASP A 37 17.13 3.93 -16.98
N GLU A 38 18.03 4.71 -16.37
CA GLU A 38 18.10 4.86 -14.90
C GLU A 38 16.82 5.49 -14.33
N MET A 39 16.24 6.50 -14.99
CA MET A 39 14.95 7.06 -14.57
C MET A 39 13.83 6.02 -14.63
N ARG A 40 13.83 5.14 -15.65
CA ARG A 40 12.85 4.06 -15.74
C ARG A 40 13.03 3.08 -14.59
N GLU A 41 14.26 2.64 -14.31
CA GLU A 41 14.55 1.72 -13.21
C GLU A 41 14.15 2.30 -11.85
N ILE A 42 14.35 3.60 -11.63
CA ILE A 42 13.91 4.29 -10.41
C ILE A 42 12.39 4.30 -10.31
N SER A 43 11.68 4.60 -11.40
CA SER A 43 10.21 4.54 -11.43
C SER A 43 9.69 3.13 -11.16
N ASP A 44 10.26 2.12 -11.83
CA ASP A 44 9.89 0.72 -11.66
C ASP A 44 10.09 0.28 -10.19
N ALA A 45 11.18 0.72 -9.55
CA ALA A 45 11.44 0.43 -8.14
C ALA A 45 10.46 1.11 -7.18
N MET A 46 10.02 2.35 -7.49
CA MET A 46 8.96 3.02 -6.73
C MET A 46 7.66 2.23 -6.79
N ASP A 47 7.24 1.85 -7.99
CA ASP A 47 6.02 1.07 -8.21
C ASP A 47 6.08 -0.29 -7.52
N GLU A 48 7.21 -1.01 -7.64
CA GLU A 48 7.41 -2.31 -6.97
C GLU A 48 7.34 -2.17 -5.45
N SER A 49 7.99 -1.15 -4.88
CA SER A 49 7.97 -0.92 -3.43
C SER A 49 6.56 -0.62 -2.90
N THR A 50 5.79 0.20 -3.62
CA THR A 50 4.39 0.51 -3.31
C THR A 50 3.54 -0.75 -3.34
N ALA A 51 3.62 -1.52 -4.43
CA ALA A 51 2.85 -2.75 -4.58
C ALA A 51 3.17 -3.76 -3.47
N LYS A 52 4.44 -3.85 -3.04
CA LYS A 52 4.88 -4.71 -1.95
C LYS A 52 4.31 -4.27 -0.61
N ALA A 53 4.30 -2.97 -0.31
CA ALA A 53 3.72 -2.40 0.89
C ALA A 53 2.20 -2.64 0.93
N GLU A 54 1.49 -2.34 -0.15
CA GLU A 54 0.04 -2.55 -0.25
C GLU A 54 -0.34 -4.03 -0.13
N ALA A 55 0.42 -4.93 -0.77
CA ALA A 55 0.22 -6.37 -0.63
C ALA A 55 0.40 -6.82 0.83
N ALA A 56 1.39 -6.27 1.54
CA ALA A 56 1.60 -6.54 2.95
C ALA A 56 0.43 -6.03 3.82
N MET A 57 -0.08 -4.81 3.56
CA MET A 57 -1.26 -4.27 4.25
C MET A 57 -2.48 -5.16 4.04
N ARG A 58 -2.72 -5.58 2.80
CA ARG A 58 -3.83 -6.47 2.42
C ARG A 58 -3.73 -7.83 3.11
N ASP A 59 -2.55 -8.43 3.12
CA ASP A 59 -2.28 -9.71 3.78
C ASP A 59 -2.61 -9.63 5.28
N ASP A 60 -2.09 -8.60 5.96
CA ASP A 60 -2.25 -8.43 7.41
C ASP A 60 -3.71 -8.11 7.76
N PHE A 61 -4.39 -7.28 6.96
CA PHE A 61 -5.82 -7.01 7.11
C PHE A 61 -6.67 -8.29 6.97
N ASN A 62 -6.41 -9.10 5.94
CA ASN A 62 -7.16 -10.34 5.71
C ASN A 62 -6.90 -11.41 6.77
N ALA A 63 -5.78 -11.33 7.49
CA ALA A 63 -5.47 -12.20 8.62
C ALA A 63 -6.26 -11.83 9.90
N LEU A 64 -6.81 -10.62 9.98
CA LEU A 64 -7.61 -10.17 11.12
C LEU A 64 -8.97 -10.90 11.17
N PRO A 65 -9.53 -11.15 12.38
CA PRO A 65 -10.92 -11.59 12.52
C PRO A 65 -11.92 -10.56 11.93
N PRO A 66 -13.12 -10.98 11.48
CA PRO A 66 -14.09 -10.08 10.84
C PRO A 66 -14.45 -8.84 11.66
N GLN A 67 -14.56 -8.98 12.99
CA GLN A 67 -14.85 -7.85 13.88
C GLN A 67 -13.69 -6.83 13.92
N ALA A 68 -12.44 -7.31 13.86
CA ALA A 68 -11.27 -6.45 13.82
C ALA A 68 -11.11 -5.75 12.46
N GLN A 69 -11.42 -6.45 11.36
CA GLN A 69 -11.49 -5.85 10.02
C GLN A 69 -12.51 -4.70 9.98
N ALA A 70 -13.73 -4.92 10.48
CA ALA A 70 -14.76 -3.89 10.54
C ALA A 70 -14.32 -2.65 11.34
N ARG A 71 -13.73 -2.85 12.52
CA ARG A 71 -13.20 -1.74 13.32
C ARG A 71 -12.05 -1.00 12.63
N MET A 72 -11.19 -1.70 11.92
CA MET A 72 -10.10 -1.05 11.17
C MET A 72 -10.66 -0.18 10.04
N LEU A 73 -11.71 -0.64 9.34
CA LEU A 73 -12.38 0.16 8.32
C LEU A 73 -13.08 1.40 8.89
N GLU A 74 -13.70 1.29 10.07
CA GLU A 74 -14.27 2.45 10.77
C GLU A 74 -13.19 3.48 11.13
N LEU A 75 -12.02 3.02 11.60
CA LEU A 75 -10.89 3.90 11.90
C LEU A 75 -10.34 4.58 10.65
N LEU A 76 -10.19 3.84 9.54
CA LEU A 76 -9.76 4.40 8.25
C LEU A 76 -10.77 5.43 7.73
N ALA A 77 -12.07 5.14 7.81
CA ALA A 77 -13.12 6.07 7.41
C ALA A 77 -13.16 7.34 8.27
N GLY A 78 -12.82 7.21 9.56
CA GLY A 78 -12.74 8.36 10.47
C GLY A 78 -11.50 9.22 10.25
N ALA A 79 -10.35 8.59 9.98
CA ALA A 79 -9.08 9.28 9.76
C ALA A 79 -8.99 9.93 8.37
N ASP A 80 -9.54 9.26 7.35
CA ASP A 80 -9.44 9.68 5.96
C ASP A 80 -10.75 9.41 5.18
N PRO A 81 -11.83 10.16 5.50
CA PRO A 81 -13.16 9.92 4.94
C PRO A 81 -13.24 10.11 3.42
N GLY A 82 -12.32 10.88 2.84
CA GLY A 82 -12.31 11.18 1.40
C GLY A 82 -11.71 10.08 0.52
N ASN A 83 -10.91 9.18 1.10
CA ASN A 83 -10.15 8.19 0.35
C ASN A 83 -10.60 6.74 0.63
N MET A 84 -11.84 6.55 1.07
CA MET A 84 -12.33 5.20 1.37
C MET A 84 -12.34 4.26 0.16
N ASP A 85 -12.48 4.78 -1.05
CA ASP A 85 -12.41 3.94 -2.26
C ASP A 85 -10.98 3.48 -2.54
N PHE A 86 -9.98 4.34 -2.30
CA PHE A 86 -8.57 3.93 -2.29
C PHE A 86 -8.29 2.84 -1.25
N TRP A 87 -8.76 3.01 -0.01
CA TRP A 87 -8.55 2.01 1.04
C TRP A 87 -9.23 0.67 0.72
N LYS A 88 -10.40 0.68 0.09
CA LYS A 88 -11.05 -0.57 -0.38
C LYS A 88 -10.22 -1.27 -1.45
N GLU A 89 -9.65 -0.51 -2.40
CA GLU A 89 -8.78 -1.05 -3.45
C GLU A 89 -7.51 -1.67 -2.86
N VAL A 90 -6.80 -0.92 -2.00
CA VAL A 90 -5.60 -1.41 -1.30
C VAL A 90 -5.91 -2.67 -0.50
N LEU A 91 -7.00 -2.68 0.27
CA LEU A 91 -7.38 -3.83 1.10
C LEU A 91 -8.03 -4.98 0.31
N GLY A 92 -8.24 -4.83 -1.00
CA GLY A 92 -8.87 -5.85 -1.84
C GLY A 92 -10.33 -6.13 -1.48
N LEU A 93 -11.01 -5.15 -0.86
CA LEU A 93 -12.42 -5.24 -0.56
C LEU A 93 -13.19 -5.11 -1.87
N LYS A 94 -13.75 -6.22 -2.36
CA LYS A 94 -14.74 -6.15 -3.43
C LYS A 94 -15.94 -5.36 -2.93
N MET A 95 -16.15 -4.19 -3.53
CA MET A 95 -17.49 -3.61 -3.58
C MET A 95 -18.38 -4.66 -4.26
N PRO A 96 -19.57 -4.98 -3.71
CA PRO A 96 -20.49 -5.87 -4.40
C PRO A 96 -20.80 -5.29 -5.77
N ASP A 97 -20.60 -6.09 -6.82
CA ASP A 97 -20.77 -5.66 -8.22
C ASP A 97 -22.25 -5.33 -8.51
N SER A 98 -23.16 -5.74 -7.61
CA SER A 98 -24.57 -5.39 -7.64
C SER A 98 -25.21 -5.34 -6.24
N PRO A 99 -26.25 -4.51 -6.02
CA PRO A 99 -27.00 -4.45 -4.76
C PRO A 99 -27.58 -5.80 -4.29
N SER A 100 -27.72 -6.77 -5.19
CA SER A 100 -28.22 -8.12 -4.90
C SER A 100 -27.27 -8.99 -4.06
N GLU A 101 -26.01 -8.60 -3.92
CA GLU A 101 -25.00 -9.33 -3.15
C GLU A 101 -24.95 -8.94 -1.67
N LEU A 102 -25.70 -7.91 -1.26
CA LEU A 102 -25.78 -7.40 0.12
C LEU A 102 -26.76 -8.19 1.02
N LYS A 103 -26.96 -9.49 0.77
CA LYS A 103 -27.97 -10.31 1.49
C LYS A 103 -27.51 -10.79 2.86
#